data_AF-A0A6N7VAB5-F1
#
_entry.id   AF-A0A6N7VAB5-F1
#
_cell.length_a   1.000
_cell.length_b   1.000
_cell.length_c   1.000
_cell.angle_alpha   90.00
_cell.angle_beta   90.00
_cell.angle_gamma   90.00
#
_symmetry.space_group_name_H-M   'P 1'
#
loop_
_entity.id
_entity.type
_entity.pdbx_description
1 polymer ?
#
loop_
_entity_poly.entity_id
_entity_poly.type
_entity_poly.pdbx_seq_one_letter_code
_entity_poly.pdbx_strand_id
1 'polypeptide(L)'
;MITRRQAAQYLDIPLEMAAKHGIPQRLEQSELDELDANPPQWLAQSRANRTGKRPVWVQLECEVCGFRETARPKKWWPEFTFVACDDHSAPELPPVPAGAVRSEYEGVGSRFTGIVDVPVSGAN
;
A
#
# COMPACT_ATOMS: atom_id res chain seq x y z
N MET A 1 -14.78 -3.13 18.01
CA MET A 1 -13.58 -4.00 17.95
C MET A 1 -12.86 -3.94 16.60
N ILE A 2 -11.64 -3.41 16.62
CA ILE A 2 -10.73 -3.17 15.49
C ILE A 2 -9.61 -4.21 15.55
N THR A 3 -9.05 -4.58 14.40
CA THR A 3 -7.88 -5.47 14.35
C THR A 3 -6.57 -4.71 14.49
N ARG A 4 -5.50 -5.39 14.94
CA ARG A 4 -4.14 -4.82 14.98
C ARG A 4 -3.71 -4.22 13.64
N ARG A 5 -4.07 -4.85 12.52
CA ARG A 5 -3.74 -4.33 11.18
C ARG A 5 -4.43 -3.00 10.92
N GLN A 6 -5.71 -2.89 11.23
CA GLN A 6 -6.45 -1.63 11.10
C GLN A 6 -5.90 -0.55 12.03
N ALA A 7 -5.54 -0.89 13.27
CA ALA A 7 -4.86 0.03 14.17
C ALA A 7 -3.50 0.50 13.60
N ALA A 8 -2.70 -0.42 13.04
CA ALA A 8 -1.42 -0.07 12.43
C ALA A 8 -1.58 0.84 11.20
N GLN A 9 -2.64 0.63 10.41
CA GLN A 9 -3.00 1.52 9.30
C GLN A 9 -3.40 2.91 9.81
N TYR A 10 -4.26 2.97 10.81
CA TYR A 10 -4.74 4.22 11.41
C TYR A 10 -3.60 5.05 12.03
N LEU A 11 -2.73 4.41 12.80
CA LEU A 11 -1.60 5.06 13.46
C LEU A 11 -0.42 5.35 12.51
N ASP A 12 -0.54 4.95 11.24
CA ASP A 12 0.49 4.99 10.19
C ASP A 12 1.83 4.37 10.61
N ILE A 13 1.77 3.14 11.12
CA ILE A 13 2.94 2.35 11.55
C ILE A 13 2.99 0.96 10.89
N PRO A 14 4.17 0.34 10.77
CA PRO A 14 4.29 -1.06 10.39
C PRO A 14 3.51 -2.00 11.32
N LEU A 15 2.98 -3.10 10.77
CA LEU A 15 2.32 -4.14 11.57
C LEU A 15 3.29 -4.79 12.57
N GLU A 16 4.57 -4.91 12.19
CA GLU A 16 5.64 -5.44 13.03
C GLU A 16 5.90 -4.51 14.22
N MET A 17 5.84 -3.19 14.03
CA MET A 17 5.94 -2.23 15.12
C MET A 17 4.74 -2.30 16.05
N ALA A 18 3.53 -2.36 15.51
CA ALA A 18 2.32 -2.55 16.31
C ALA A 18 2.43 -3.79 17.21
N ALA A 19 2.87 -4.93 16.65
CA ALA A 19 3.09 -6.15 17.42
C ALA A 19 4.21 -6.01 18.46
N LYS A 20 5.35 -5.43 18.08
CA LYS A 20 6.52 -5.24 18.95
C LYS A 20 6.21 -4.37 20.17
N HIS A 21 5.39 -3.35 20.01
CA HIS A 21 5.01 -2.41 21.07
C HIS A 21 3.73 -2.82 21.82
N GLY A 22 3.25 -4.03 21.63
CA GLY A 22 2.19 -4.61 22.46
C GLY A 22 0.76 -4.24 22.08
N ILE A 23 0.52 -3.69 20.88
CA ILE A 23 -0.85 -3.50 20.39
C ILE A 23 -1.52 -4.89 20.28
N PRO A 24 -2.65 -5.14 20.94
CA PRO A 24 -3.28 -6.47 20.94
C PRO A 24 -3.83 -6.82 19.54
N GLN A 25 -4.16 -8.09 19.30
CA GLN A 25 -4.70 -8.52 18.00
C GLN A 25 -6.05 -7.86 17.69
N ARG A 26 -6.82 -7.56 18.74
CA ARG A 26 -8.08 -6.85 18.71
C ARG A 26 -8.13 -5.85 19.86
N LEU A 27 -8.64 -4.66 19.61
CA LEU A 27 -8.83 -3.56 20.57
C LEU A 27 -10.12 -2.80 20.25
N GLU A 28 -10.63 -2.03 21.19
CA GLU A 28 -11.76 -1.14 20.96
C GLU A 28 -11.35 0.17 20.29
N GLN A 29 -12.31 0.84 19.64
CA GLN A 29 -12.06 2.12 18.98
C GLN A 29 -11.57 3.18 19.96
N SER A 30 -12.15 3.23 21.17
CA SER A 30 -11.73 4.16 22.22
C SER A 30 -10.28 3.97 22.65
N GLU A 31 -9.77 2.73 22.67
CA GLU A 31 -8.36 2.46 23.00
C GLU A 31 -7.43 2.94 21.89
N LEU A 32 -7.85 2.79 20.62
CA LEU A 32 -7.10 3.31 19.48
C LEU A 32 -7.06 4.84 19.47
N ASP A 33 -8.20 5.48 19.76
CA ASP A 33 -8.32 6.94 19.83
C ASP A 33 -7.43 7.50 20.95
N GLU A 34 -7.37 6.83 22.10
CA GLU A 34 -6.48 7.21 23.21
C GLU A 34 -5.00 7.09 22.84
N LEU A 35 -4.62 6.02 22.11
CA LEU A 35 -3.24 5.87 21.60
C LEU A 35 -2.85 6.96 20.60
N ASP A 36 -3.81 7.48 19.85
CA ASP A 36 -3.54 8.57 18.90
C ASP A 36 -3.51 9.94 19.57
N ALA A 37 -4.43 10.19 20.49
CA ALA A 37 -4.55 11.44 21.25
C ALA A 37 -3.42 11.62 22.27
N ASN A 38 -3.04 10.54 22.97
CA ASN A 38 -1.99 10.51 23.98
C ASN A 38 -0.89 9.52 23.57
N PRO A 39 -0.12 9.82 22.49
CA PRO A 39 0.80 8.86 21.92
C PRO A 39 1.96 8.55 22.87
N PRO A 40 2.25 7.27 23.12
CA PRO A 40 3.42 6.89 23.90
C PRO A 40 4.70 7.34 23.17
N GLN A 41 5.80 7.48 23.93
CA GLN A 41 7.07 8.03 23.43
C GLN A 41 7.54 7.35 22.13
N TRP A 42 7.41 6.03 22.01
CA TRP A 42 7.83 5.30 20.82
C TRP A 42 7.02 5.68 19.57
N LEU A 43 5.72 5.95 19.72
CA LEU A 43 4.85 6.32 18.61
C LEU A 43 5.12 7.76 18.18
N ALA A 44 5.27 8.67 19.14
CA ALA A 44 5.68 10.04 18.89
C ALA A 44 7.04 10.10 18.16
N GLN A 45 8.02 9.32 18.62
CA GLN A 45 9.33 9.23 17.98
C GLN A 45 9.25 8.63 16.57
N SER A 46 8.45 7.58 16.38
CA SER A 46 8.22 6.97 15.06
C SER A 46 7.69 7.99 14.06
N ARG A 47 6.70 8.80 14.48
CA ARG A 47 6.13 9.88 13.68
C ARG A 47 7.14 10.96 13.37
N ALA A 48 7.93 11.39 14.36
CA ALA A 48 8.99 12.38 14.17
C ALA A 48 10.09 11.91 13.20
N ASN A 49 10.41 10.61 13.21
CA ASN A 49 11.43 10.02 12.33
C ASN A 49 10.93 9.80 10.89
N ARG A 50 9.64 9.97 10.61
CA ARG A 50 9.04 9.78 9.29
C ARG A 50 9.44 10.93 8.36
N THR A 51 10.65 10.83 7.81
CA THR A 51 11.26 11.78 6.86
C THR A 51 11.39 11.21 5.45
N GLY A 52 11.09 9.93 5.26
CA GLY A 52 11.22 9.24 3.98
C GLY A 52 10.11 9.59 2.99
N LYS A 53 10.44 9.53 1.68
CA LYS A 53 9.47 9.73 0.58
C LYS A 53 8.44 8.61 0.45
N ARG A 54 8.69 7.44 1.05
CA ARG A 54 7.83 6.26 0.91
C ARG A 54 6.85 6.18 2.07
N PRO A 55 5.53 6.16 1.80
CA PRO A 55 4.54 5.99 2.85
C PRO A 55 4.61 4.58 3.45
N VAL A 56 4.14 4.45 4.69
CA VAL A 56 4.08 3.17 5.42
C VAL A 56 3.03 2.24 4.80
N TRP A 57 1.94 2.82 4.31
CA TRP A 57 0.82 2.16 3.65
C TRP A 57 0.48 2.88 2.35
N VAL A 58 0.03 2.15 1.34
CA VAL A 58 -0.57 2.69 0.11
C VAL A 58 -1.88 2.00 -0.16
N GLN A 59 -2.80 2.72 -0.78
CA GLN A 59 -4.01 2.14 -1.35
C GLN A 59 -3.70 1.67 -2.77
N LEU A 60 -3.94 0.38 -3.01
CA LEU A 60 -4.00 -0.22 -4.33
C LEU A 60 -5.45 -0.23 -4.77
N GLU A 61 -5.70 0.08 -6.04
CA GLU A 61 -7.02 0.09 -6.63
C GLU A 61 -6.96 -0.52 -8.02
N CYS A 62 -7.79 -1.52 -8.27
CA CYS A 62 -7.85 -2.19 -9.56
C CYS A 62 -8.41 -1.22 -10.60
N GLU A 63 -7.66 -0.98 -11.66
CA GLU A 63 -8.08 -0.08 -12.75
C GLU A 63 -9.34 -0.58 -13.47
N VAL A 64 -9.61 -1.89 -13.45
CA VAL A 64 -10.73 -2.49 -14.17
C VAL A 64 -12.02 -2.49 -13.35
N CYS A 65 -11.98 -2.97 -12.10
CA CYS A 65 -13.19 -3.16 -11.28
C CYS A 65 -13.26 -2.26 -10.03
N GLY A 66 -12.23 -1.46 -9.74
CA GLY A 66 -12.19 -0.60 -8.56
C GLY A 66 -11.99 -1.33 -7.23
N PHE A 67 -11.65 -2.63 -7.23
CA PHE A 67 -11.31 -3.36 -6.01
C PHE A 67 -10.11 -2.70 -5.31
N ARG A 68 -10.20 -2.49 -3.99
CA ARG A 68 -9.20 -1.76 -3.21
C ARG A 68 -8.56 -2.60 -2.13
N GLU A 69 -7.27 -2.38 -1.92
CA GLU A 69 -6.54 -2.95 -0.79
C GLU A 69 -5.51 -1.95 -0.25
N THR A 70 -5.39 -1.88 1.08
CA THR A 70 -4.26 -1.18 1.70
C THR A 70 -3.09 -2.14 1.93
N ALA A 71 -1.95 -1.83 1.30
CA ALA A 71 -0.73 -2.65 1.33
C ALA A 71 0.50 -1.84 1.75
N ARG A 72 1.58 -2.52 2.15
CA ARG A 72 2.88 -1.87 2.41
C ARG A 72 3.73 -1.90 1.14
N PRO A 73 4.22 -0.75 0.66
CA PRO A 73 5.13 -0.71 -0.49
C PRO A 73 6.38 -1.54 -0.22
N LYS A 74 6.71 -2.46 -1.14
CA LYS A 74 7.95 -3.24 -1.07
C LYS A 74 9.08 -2.48 -1.73
N LYS A 75 10.33 -2.77 -1.35
CA LYS A 75 11.50 -2.07 -1.90
C LYS A 75 11.59 -2.17 -3.42
N TRP A 76 11.17 -3.31 -3.97
CA TRP A 76 11.22 -3.66 -5.38
C TRP A 76 10.08 -3.10 -6.21
N TRP A 77 9.02 -2.53 -5.60
CA TRP A 77 7.93 -1.93 -6.37
C TRP A 77 8.45 -0.73 -7.17
N PRO A 78 8.27 -0.73 -8.50
CA PRO A 78 8.47 0.48 -9.30
C PRO A 78 7.32 1.47 -9.04
N GLU A 79 7.38 2.60 -9.72
CA GLU A 79 6.21 3.47 -9.87
C GLU A 79 5.27 2.82 -10.90
N PHE A 80 4.13 2.32 -10.43
CA PHE A 80 3.14 1.68 -11.28
C PHE A 80 2.35 2.73 -12.06
N THR A 81 2.09 2.46 -13.34
CA THR A 81 1.10 3.20 -14.13
C THR A 81 -0.30 2.93 -13.59
N PHE A 82 -0.59 1.66 -13.31
CA PHE A 82 -1.80 1.21 -12.61
C PHE A 82 -1.57 -0.18 -12.03
N VAL A 83 -2.53 -0.68 -11.26
CA VAL A 83 -2.55 -2.07 -10.79
C VAL A 83 -3.86 -2.72 -11.19
N ALA A 84 -3.84 -4.02 -11.45
CA ALA A 84 -5.03 -4.82 -11.73
C ALA A 84 -5.09 -6.02 -10.78
N CYS A 85 -6.28 -6.39 -10.32
CA CYS A 85 -6.42 -7.57 -9.47
C CYS A 85 -6.38 -8.86 -10.31
N ASP A 86 -6.04 -9.96 -9.66
CA ASP A 86 -5.84 -11.27 -10.31
C ASP A 86 -7.13 -11.87 -10.93
N ASP A 87 -8.28 -11.23 -10.70
CA ASP A 87 -9.56 -11.58 -11.31
C ASP A 87 -9.67 -11.11 -12.78
N HIS A 88 -8.75 -10.25 -13.24
CA HIS A 88 -8.72 -9.74 -14.61
C HIS A 88 -7.49 -10.21 -15.37
N SER A 89 -7.72 -10.61 -16.61
CA SER A 89 -6.67 -11.06 -17.52
C SER A 89 -6.18 -9.95 -18.43
N ALA A 90 -5.02 -10.16 -19.07
CA ALA A 90 -4.42 -9.22 -20.02
C ALA A 90 -5.39 -8.57 -21.04
N PRO A 91 -6.36 -9.29 -21.67
CA PRO A 91 -7.30 -8.67 -22.62
C PRO A 91 -8.33 -7.71 -21.99
N GLU A 92 -8.55 -7.76 -20.68
CA GLU A 92 -9.45 -6.85 -19.96
C GLU A 92 -8.76 -5.56 -19.50
N LEU A 93 -7.43 -5.55 -19.52
CA LEU A 93 -6.64 -4.41 -19.07
C LEU A 93 -6.75 -3.25 -20.06
N PRO A 94 -6.54 -2.00 -19.59
CA PRO A 94 -6.39 -0.87 -20.48
C PRO A 94 -5.36 -1.14 -21.58
N PRO A 95 -5.60 -0.68 -22.82
CA PRO A 95 -4.68 -0.90 -23.93
C PRO A 95 -3.33 -0.25 -23.64
N VAL A 96 -2.25 -0.86 -24.12
CA VAL A 96 -0.91 -0.28 -24.01
C VAL A 96 -0.88 1.03 -24.80
N PRO A 97 -0.46 2.17 -24.21
CA PRO A 97 -0.32 3.42 -24.92
C PRO A 97 0.55 3.27 -26.17
N ALA A 98 0.21 4.00 -27.25
CA ALA A 98 0.95 3.93 -28.49
C ALA A 98 2.42 4.32 -28.27
N GLY A 99 3.34 3.48 -28.75
CA GLY A 99 4.78 3.70 -28.55
C GLY A 99 5.26 3.41 -27.13
N ALA A 100 4.49 2.76 -26.27
CA ALA A 100 4.94 2.29 -24.96
C ALA A 100 5.18 0.77 -24.94
N VAL A 101 6.02 0.33 -24.00
CA VAL A 101 6.24 -1.08 -23.66
C VAL A 101 5.70 -1.33 -22.25
N ARG A 102 4.88 -2.37 -22.13
CA ARG A 102 4.29 -2.82 -20.87
C ARG A 102 5.20 -3.83 -20.17
N SER A 103 5.41 -3.62 -18.87
CA SER A 103 6.02 -4.59 -17.95
C SER A 103 5.03 -4.92 -16.83
N GLU A 104 4.94 -6.20 -16.48
CA GLU A 104 4.03 -6.71 -15.45
C GLU A 104 4.82 -7.21 -14.24
N TYR A 105 4.31 -6.90 -13.05
CA TYR A 105 4.93 -7.19 -11.77
C TYR A 105 3.94 -7.91 -10.86
N GLU A 106 4.02 -9.23 -10.80
CA GLU A 106 3.16 -10.06 -9.95
C GLU A 106 3.49 -9.92 -8.45
N GLY A 107 2.55 -10.30 -7.58
CA GLY A 107 2.76 -10.33 -6.13
C GLY A 107 2.79 -8.95 -5.46
N VAL A 108 2.11 -7.98 -6.08
CA VAL A 108 1.79 -6.67 -5.52
C VAL A 108 0.56 -6.81 -4.61
N GLY A 109 0.61 -6.22 -3.42
CA GLY A 109 -0.44 -6.43 -2.41
C GLY A 109 -0.66 -7.91 -2.07
N SER A 110 -1.93 -8.27 -1.89
CA SER A 110 -2.37 -9.66 -1.69
C SER A 110 -2.79 -10.36 -2.98
N ARG A 111 -3.26 -9.60 -3.99
CA ARG A 111 -3.87 -10.14 -5.21
C ARG A 111 -3.80 -9.20 -6.42
N PHE A 112 -2.73 -8.43 -6.52
CA PHE A 112 -2.54 -7.47 -7.62
C PHE A 112 -1.31 -7.81 -8.45
N THR A 113 -1.44 -7.51 -9.74
CA THR A 113 -0.34 -7.34 -10.68
C THR A 113 -0.14 -5.85 -10.93
N GLY A 114 1.08 -5.37 -10.72
CA GLY A 114 1.47 -4.01 -11.02
C GLY A 114 1.87 -3.85 -12.48
N ILE A 115 1.36 -2.83 -13.14
CA ILE A 115 1.61 -2.55 -14.55
C ILE A 115 2.45 -1.28 -14.68
N VAL A 116 3.49 -1.35 -15.51
CA VAL A 116 4.32 -0.20 -15.86
C VAL A 116 4.37 -0.10 -17.38
N ASP A 117 3.78 0.97 -17.91
CA ASP A 117 3.85 1.32 -19.32
C ASP A 117 4.90 2.42 -19.51
N VAL A 118 6.04 2.09 -20.14
CA VAL A 118 7.14 3.02 -20.38
C VAL A 118 7.18 3.42 -21.86
N PRO A 119 7.19 4.72 -22.20
CA PRO A 119 7.38 5.16 -23.58
C PRO A 119 8.70 4.65 -24.15
N VAL A 120 8.66 3.99 -25.29
CA VAL A 120 9.85 3.66 -26.08
C VAL A 120 10.39 4.98 -26.60
N SER A 121 11.58 5.37 -26.14
CA SER A 121 12.26 6.55 -26.68
C SER A 121 12.65 6.27 -28.13
N GLY A 122 11.79 6.67 -29.08
CA GLY A 122 11.95 6.34 -30.50
C GLY A 122 10.89 6.92 -31.43
N ALA A 123 10.34 8.10 -31.12
CA ALA A 123 9.58 8.91 -32.06
C ALA A 123 9.96 10.39 -31.91
N ASN A 124 11.15 10.73 -32.41
CA ASN A 124 11.41 12.03 -33.02
C ASN A 124 11.39 11.81 -34.54
#